data_AF-A0A957YP68-F1
#
_entry.id   AF-A0A957YP68-F1
#
_cell.length_a   1.000
_cell.length_b   1.000
_cell.length_c   1.000
_cell.angle_alpha   90.00
_cell.angle_beta   90.00
_cell.angle_gamma   90.00
#
_symmetry.space_group_name_H-M   'P 1'
#
loop_
_entity.id
_entity.type
_entity.pdbx_description
1 polymer ?
#
loop_
_entity_poly.entity_id
_entity_poly.type
_entity_poly.pdbx_seq_one_letter_code
_entity_poly.pdbx_strand_id
1 'polypeptide(L)'
;MRKITLLAVIVALLSLVVVGQAFAAEGMVEQGTVVAQDATPTPEAEEEAEDGEEAAMPSSDLPVEIPFLSAWMNSPHADAEAEAFRHWDADDPAEVPASCAKCHSTPGMIDYMGADGSEPLSVDAAAPIGSVVECMACHNDAARGWDSVVMPSGVVLANLGPEARCMECHQGRASTVSVVNALEGVGATEEDMDTVFEDLGFINIHYYAAAATKYGGIAKGGFQYPGESYEAFFMHVPGVSACTDCHSAHTTELDMEKCATCHEGVAEVEDLHDIRMAGSLRDYDGDGDDDLLCHDVGDGTVWVAGSGPPPRGGSAGWCYEGTQRLHTGDFDGDGRD
;
A
#
# COMPACT_ATOMS: atom_id res chain seq x y z
N MET A 1 4.94 32.54 -41.14
CA MET A 1 3.74 31.85 -41.64
C MET A 1 3.94 30.33 -41.52
N ARG A 2 3.66 29.76 -40.34
CA ARG A 2 3.62 28.31 -40.03
C ARG A 2 3.33 28.17 -38.52
N LYS A 3 2.19 28.69 -38.05
CA LYS A 3 1.78 28.61 -36.62
C LYS A 3 0.25 28.54 -36.40
N ILE A 4 -0.57 28.25 -37.42
CA ILE A 4 -2.05 28.30 -37.27
C ILE A 4 -2.74 26.95 -37.51
N THR A 5 -2.04 25.91 -37.97
CA THR A 5 -2.71 24.66 -38.39
C THR A 5 -2.82 23.57 -37.32
N LEU A 6 -2.25 23.72 -36.12
CA LEU A 6 -2.31 22.67 -35.08
C LEU A 6 -3.43 22.86 -34.04
N LEU A 7 -3.98 24.07 -33.90
CA LEU A 7 -5.05 24.36 -32.93
C LEU A 7 -6.44 23.87 -33.38
N ALA A 8 -6.63 23.56 -34.65
CA ALA A 8 -7.94 23.16 -35.20
C ALA A 8 -8.25 21.65 -35.06
N VAL A 9 -7.27 20.83 -34.67
CA VAL A 9 -7.47 19.37 -34.54
C VAL A 9 -7.84 18.96 -33.11
N ILE A 10 -7.52 19.78 -32.11
CA ILE A 10 -7.76 19.45 -30.69
C ILE A 10 -9.19 19.82 -30.24
N VAL A 11 -9.85 20.79 -30.89
CA VAL A 11 -11.23 21.21 -30.52
C VAL A 11 -12.32 20.29 -31.10
N ALA A 12 -11.99 19.41 -32.07
CA ALA A 12 -12.97 18.51 -32.70
C ALA A 12 -13.09 17.12 -32.03
N LEU A 13 -12.27 16.81 -31.03
CA LEU A 13 -12.30 15.51 -30.33
C LEU A 13 -13.00 15.56 -28.95
N LEU A 14 -13.53 16.72 -28.56
CA LEU A 14 -14.09 16.95 -27.21
C LEU A 14 -15.62 17.15 -27.18
N SER A 15 -16.35 16.69 -28.21
CA SER A 15 -17.80 16.89 -28.30
C SER A 15 -18.61 15.65 -28.70
N LEU A 16 -18.12 14.44 -28.42
CA LEU A 16 -18.86 13.22 -28.81
C LEU A 16 -18.75 12.04 -27.84
N VAL A 17 -18.96 12.26 -26.53
CA VAL A 17 -19.33 11.16 -25.61
C VAL A 17 -20.24 11.66 -24.48
N VAL A 18 -21.52 11.93 -24.79
CA VAL A 18 -22.64 11.74 -23.85
C VAL A 18 -23.88 11.45 -24.71
N VAL A 19 -24.33 10.19 -24.74
CA VAL A 19 -25.72 9.70 -24.68
C VAL A 19 -25.60 8.18 -24.64
N GLY A 20 -26.01 7.57 -23.52
CA GLY A 20 -25.86 6.14 -23.26
C GLY A 20 -26.84 5.25 -23.99
N GLN A 21 -26.66 3.94 -23.86
CA GLN A 21 -27.74 2.94 -23.78
C GLN A 21 -27.23 1.69 -23.04
N ALA A 22 -28.07 1.19 -22.15
CA ALA A 22 -27.92 -0.06 -21.43
C ALA A 22 -27.97 -1.26 -22.40
N PHE A 23 -27.07 -2.22 -22.22
CA PHE A 23 -27.18 -3.54 -22.82
C PHE A 23 -27.79 -4.49 -21.79
N ALA A 24 -29.08 -4.79 -21.97
CA ALA A 24 -29.69 -5.99 -21.44
C ALA A 24 -29.24 -7.19 -22.28
N ALA A 25 -28.86 -8.28 -21.62
CA ALA A 25 -28.56 -9.55 -22.26
C ALA A 25 -29.79 -10.46 -22.15
N GLU A 26 -30.61 -10.51 -23.19
CA GLU A 26 -31.63 -11.54 -23.37
C GLU A 26 -30.98 -12.83 -23.89
N GLY A 27 -30.94 -13.85 -23.03
CA GLY A 27 -30.75 -15.25 -23.39
C GLY A 27 -32.07 -16.00 -23.30
N MET A 28 -32.51 -16.53 -24.44
CA MET A 28 -33.81 -17.19 -24.67
C MET A 28 -33.93 -18.53 -23.93
N VAL A 29 -35.06 -18.78 -23.25
CA VAL A 29 -35.59 -20.13 -22.99
C VAL A 29 -37.09 -20.17 -23.29
N GLU A 30 -37.46 -21.25 -23.96
CA GLU A 30 -38.68 -21.57 -24.70
C GLU A 30 -39.98 -21.58 -23.86
N GLN A 31 -41.08 -21.07 -24.43
CA GLN A 31 -42.43 -21.09 -23.84
C GLN A 31 -43.06 -22.49 -23.95
N GLY A 32 -43.20 -23.19 -22.82
CA GLY A 32 -44.14 -24.29 -22.65
C GLY A 32 -45.45 -23.80 -22.02
N THR A 33 -46.54 -23.88 -22.77
CA THR A 33 -47.90 -23.55 -22.34
C THR A 33 -48.37 -24.52 -21.26
N VAL A 34 -48.74 -24.00 -20.07
CA VAL A 34 -49.51 -24.76 -19.07
C VAL A 34 -50.82 -24.03 -18.81
N VAL A 35 -51.91 -24.77 -19.04
CA VAL A 35 -53.31 -24.36 -18.91
C VAL A 35 -53.63 -24.08 -17.43
N ALA A 36 -54.19 -22.89 -17.16
CA ALA A 36 -54.75 -22.55 -15.85
C ALA A 36 -56.05 -23.34 -15.60
N GLN A 37 -56.14 -24.01 -14.46
CA GLN A 37 -57.40 -24.50 -13.90
C GLN A 37 -57.77 -23.65 -12.69
N ASP A 38 -59.03 -23.22 -12.69
CA ASP A 38 -59.69 -22.40 -11.67
C ASP A 38 -59.46 -22.94 -10.25
N ALA A 39 -59.06 -22.05 -9.34
CA ALA A 39 -59.17 -22.25 -7.90
C ALA A 39 -60.26 -21.34 -7.33
N THR A 40 -61.26 -21.98 -6.73
CA THR A 40 -62.39 -21.46 -5.95
C THR A 40 -62.01 -20.37 -4.93
N PRO A 41 -62.91 -19.40 -4.65
CA PRO A 41 -62.65 -18.34 -3.69
C PRO A 41 -62.68 -18.83 -2.24
N THR A 42 -61.68 -18.44 -1.46
CA THR A 42 -61.61 -18.63 0.00
C THR A 42 -62.49 -17.56 0.70
N PRO A 43 -63.23 -17.91 1.75
CA PRO A 43 -64.07 -16.94 2.46
C PRO A 43 -63.23 -15.97 3.31
N GLU A 44 -63.68 -14.72 3.34
CA GLU A 44 -63.25 -13.66 4.25
C GLU A 44 -63.53 -14.08 5.69
N ALA A 45 -62.49 -14.10 6.54
CA ALA A 45 -62.60 -14.34 7.96
C ALA A 45 -62.32 -13.04 8.71
N GLU A 46 -63.21 -12.74 9.64
CA GLU A 46 -63.30 -11.54 10.47
C GLU A 46 -62.06 -11.38 11.37
N GLU A 47 -61.65 -10.14 11.56
CA GLU A 47 -60.55 -9.71 12.42
C GLU A 47 -61.01 -9.78 13.89
N GLU A 48 -60.67 -10.87 14.59
CA GLU A 48 -60.68 -10.89 16.06
C GLU A 48 -59.33 -10.43 16.58
N ALA A 49 -59.34 -9.32 17.32
CA ALA A 49 -58.19 -8.82 18.06
C ALA A 49 -57.92 -9.75 19.26
N GLU A 50 -56.99 -10.68 19.10
CA GLU A 50 -56.34 -11.35 20.22
C GLU A 50 -55.18 -10.48 20.73
N ASP A 51 -55.37 -10.00 21.96
CA ASP A 51 -54.39 -9.51 22.90
C ASP A 51 -53.35 -10.59 23.23
N GLY A 52 -52.46 -10.84 22.27
CA GLY A 52 -51.26 -11.65 22.43
C GLY A 52 -50.17 -10.85 23.12
N GLU A 53 -49.91 -11.17 24.39
CA GLU A 53 -48.67 -10.85 25.09
C GLU A 53 -47.50 -11.22 24.16
N GLU A 54 -46.74 -10.21 23.71
CA GLU A 54 -45.56 -10.38 22.87
C GLU A 54 -44.56 -11.24 23.66
N ALA A 55 -44.53 -12.54 23.34
CA ALA A 55 -43.63 -13.48 23.97
C ALA A 55 -42.21 -12.99 23.72
N ALA A 56 -41.60 -12.39 24.75
CA ALA A 56 -40.22 -11.95 24.73
C ALA A 56 -39.37 -13.12 24.23
N MET A 57 -38.77 -12.95 23.05
CA MET A 57 -37.75 -13.85 22.54
C MET A 57 -36.73 -14.04 23.66
N PRO A 58 -36.45 -15.28 24.10
CA PRO A 58 -35.51 -15.48 25.20
C PRO A 58 -34.18 -14.86 24.79
N SER A 59 -33.76 -13.83 25.55
CA SER A 59 -32.39 -13.32 25.50
C SER A 59 -31.48 -14.53 25.65
N SER A 60 -30.76 -14.88 24.59
CA SER A 60 -29.67 -15.82 24.73
C SER A 60 -28.59 -15.08 25.52
N ASP A 61 -28.59 -15.25 26.84
CA ASP A 61 -27.51 -14.81 27.74
C ASP A 61 -26.21 -15.61 27.50
N LEU A 62 -26.02 -16.14 26.30
CA LEU A 62 -24.77 -16.72 25.87
C LEU A 62 -23.79 -15.56 25.62
N PRO A 63 -22.60 -15.58 26.24
CA PRO A 63 -21.61 -14.55 25.96
C PRO A 63 -21.28 -14.59 24.47
N VAL A 64 -21.35 -13.42 23.82
CA VAL A 64 -20.86 -13.26 22.45
C VAL A 64 -19.35 -13.31 22.52
N GLU A 65 -18.77 -14.38 22.00
CA GLU A 65 -17.32 -14.52 21.84
C GLU A 65 -16.91 -13.90 20.51
N ILE A 66 -16.06 -12.87 20.57
CA ILE A 66 -15.45 -12.26 19.37
C ILE A 66 -14.07 -12.92 19.19
N PRO A 67 -13.87 -13.71 18.12
CA PRO A 67 -12.58 -14.33 17.85
C PRO A 67 -11.46 -13.28 17.77
N PHE A 68 -10.29 -13.62 18.30
CA PHE A 68 -9.09 -12.77 18.27
C PHE A 68 -9.23 -11.40 18.95
N LEU A 69 -10.31 -11.13 19.69
CA LEU A 69 -10.47 -9.86 20.41
C LEU A 69 -9.31 -9.59 21.36
N SER A 70 -8.92 -10.58 22.16
CA SER A 70 -7.78 -10.43 23.07
C SER A 70 -6.46 -10.22 22.32
N ALA A 71 -6.28 -10.80 21.13
CA ALA A 71 -5.10 -10.57 20.32
C ALA A 71 -5.04 -9.12 19.85
N TRP A 72 -6.15 -8.61 19.29
CA TRP A 72 -6.29 -7.21 18.88
C TRP A 72 -6.09 -6.24 20.04
N MET A 73 -6.70 -6.48 21.20
CA MET A 73 -6.57 -5.60 22.38
C MET A 73 -5.12 -5.45 22.88
N ASN A 74 -4.24 -6.40 22.59
CA ASN A 74 -2.83 -6.34 22.96
C ASN A 74 -1.93 -5.92 21.78
N SER A 75 -2.52 -5.54 20.65
CA SER A 75 -1.77 -5.10 19.47
C SER A 75 -1.50 -3.58 19.50
N PRO A 76 -0.46 -3.09 18.80
CA PRO A 76 -0.23 -1.67 18.55
C PRO A 76 -1.43 -0.93 17.96
N HIS A 77 -2.28 -1.61 17.18
CA HIS A 77 -3.49 -1.01 16.60
C HIS A 77 -4.59 -0.71 17.64
N ALA A 78 -4.54 -1.33 18.81
CA ALA A 78 -5.44 -1.07 19.92
C ALA A 78 -4.82 -0.20 21.03
N ASP A 79 -3.55 0.20 20.89
CA ASP A 79 -2.83 0.97 21.89
C ASP A 79 -3.31 2.43 21.91
N ALA A 80 -4.38 2.70 22.65
CA ALA A 80 -4.94 4.04 22.81
C ALA A 80 -4.02 5.03 23.56
N GLU A 81 -2.87 4.57 24.06
CA GLU A 81 -1.83 5.41 24.66
C GLU A 81 -0.76 5.83 23.64
N ALA A 82 -0.71 5.18 22.47
CA ALA A 82 0.28 5.46 21.44
C ALA A 82 0.14 6.86 20.85
N GLU A 83 1.29 7.48 20.55
CA GLU A 83 1.38 8.79 19.89
C GLU A 83 0.57 8.84 18.59
N ALA A 84 0.51 7.71 17.88
CA ALA A 84 -0.28 7.59 16.66
C ALA A 84 -1.76 7.94 16.85
N PHE A 85 -2.34 7.80 18.03
CA PHE A 85 -3.76 8.11 18.28
C PHE A 85 -3.97 9.30 19.21
N ARG A 86 -2.92 9.72 19.93
CA ARG A 86 -2.99 10.78 20.96
C ARG A 86 -2.39 12.11 20.55
N HIS A 87 -1.73 12.19 19.39
CA HIS A 87 -1.02 13.38 18.93
C HIS A 87 -1.83 14.69 19.08
N TRP A 88 -3.13 14.63 18.78
CA TRP A 88 -4.03 15.79 18.73
C TRP A 88 -4.82 16.05 20.03
N ASP A 89 -4.58 15.29 21.10
CA ASP A 89 -5.36 15.43 22.35
C ASP A 89 -5.23 16.81 23.01
N ALA A 90 -4.09 17.48 22.79
CA ALA A 90 -3.80 18.79 23.35
C ALA A 90 -4.12 19.95 22.38
N ASP A 91 -4.63 19.66 21.18
CA ASP A 91 -5.01 20.66 20.19
C ASP A 91 -6.35 21.33 20.53
N ASP A 92 -6.64 22.46 19.87
CA ASP A 92 -7.90 23.20 19.99
C ASP A 92 -8.49 23.51 18.60
N PRO A 93 -9.55 22.81 18.16
CA PRO A 93 -10.25 21.74 18.88
C PRO A 93 -9.42 20.45 18.99
N ALA A 94 -9.67 19.66 20.04
CA ALA A 94 -9.06 18.35 20.24
C ALA A 94 -9.76 17.30 19.35
N GLU A 95 -9.27 17.18 18.12
CA GLU A 95 -9.79 16.29 17.09
C GLU A 95 -8.67 15.78 16.19
N VAL A 96 -8.83 14.60 15.60
CA VAL A 96 -7.91 14.10 14.58
C VAL A 96 -8.28 14.77 13.25
N PRO A 97 -7.43 15.63 12.66
CA PRO A 97 -7.77 16.36 11.45
C PRO A 97 -8.06 15.41 10.28
N ALA A 98 -8.94 15.83 9.35
CA ALA A 98 -9.36 15.01 8.20
C ALA A 98 -8.17 14.41 7.42
N SER A 99 -7.07 15.17 7.27
CA SER A 99 -5.86 14.74 6.58
C SER A 99 -5.06 13.62 7.28
N CYS A 100 -5.41 13.29 8.52
CA CYS A 100 -4.77 12.28 9.36
C CYS A 100 -5.77 11.20 9.80
N ALA A 101 -7.06 11.53 9.87
CA ALA A 101 -8.11 10.67 10.40
C ALA A 101 -8.25 9.33 9.65
N LYS A 102 -7.92 9.26 8.35
CA LYS A 102 -7.92 8.00 7.58
C LYS A 102 -7.17 6.88 8.32
N CYS A 103 -5.99 7.18 8.84
CA CYS A 103 -5.09 6.17 9.40
C CYS A 103 -5.05 6.17 10.93
N HIS A 104 -5.47 7.28 11.54
CA HIS A 104 -5.32 7.53 12.97
C HIS A 104 -6.66 7.54 13.72
N SER A 105 -7.73 7.01 13.10
CA SER A 105 -9.04 6.84 13.72
C SER A 105 -9.87 5.82 12.94
N THR A 106 -10.72 5.04 13.62
CA THR A 106 -11.68 4.17 12.92
C THR A 106 -12.74 4.95 12.14
N PRO A 107 -13.33 6.04 12.69
CA PRO A 107 -14.27 6.86 11.94
C PRO A 107 -13.71 7.40 10.62
N GLY A 108 -12.46 7.86 10.62
CA GLY A 108 -11.84 8.38 9.39
C GLY A 108 -11.57 7.31 8.34
N MET A 109 -11.28 6.05 8.73
CA MET A 109 -11.20 4.95 7.76
C MET A 109 -12.58 4.57 7.20
N ILE A 110 -13.62 4.61 8.04
CA ILE A 110 -15.00 4.36 7.63
C ILE A 110 -15.46 5.43 6.61
N ASP A 111 -15.18 6.70 6.90
CA ASP A 111 -15.41 7.84 6.00
C ASP A 111 -14.64 7.64 4.68
N TYR A 112 -13.33 7.36 4.77
CA TYR A 112 -12.50 7.09 3.58
C TYR A 112 -13.05 5.99 2.68
N MET A 113 -13.62 4.93 3.25
CA MET A 113 -14.17 3.82 2.49
C MET A 113 -15.60 4.06 1.98
N GLY A 114 -16.27 5.14 2.42
CA GLY A 114 -17.68 5.37 2.16
C GLY A 114 -18.60 4.43 2.95
N ALA A 115 -18.11 3.81 4.02
CA ALA A 115 -18.85 2.79 4.77
C ALA A 115 -19.99 3.37 5.62
N ASP A 116 -19.96 4.67 5.90
CA ASP A 116 -21.05 5.43 6.53
C ASP A 116 -21.97 6.14 5.51
N GLY A 117 -21.73 5.94 4.20
CA GLY A 117 -22.48 6.58 3.11
C GLY A 117 -21.87 7.87 2.58
N SER A 118 -20.68 8.27 3.07
CA SER A 118 -19.82 9.30 2.46
C SER A 118 -19.29 8.88 1.08
N GLU A 119 -18.71 9.84 0.35
CA GLU A 119 -18.07 9.57 -0.93
C GLU A 119 -16.72 8.86 -0.69
N PRO A 120 -16.49 7.65 -1.25
CA PRO A 120 -15.23 6.94 -1.05
C PRO A 120 -14.00 7.71 -1.54
N LEU A 121 -12.84 7.34 -1.01
CA LEU A 121 -11.52 7.90 -1.30
C LEU A 121 -11.29 9.32 -0.76
N SER A 122 -12.16 9.82 0.12
CA SER A 122 -12.03 11.11 0.80
C SER A 122 -12.33 10.96 2.29
N VAL A 123 -11.68 11.78 3.11
CA VAL A 123 -12.10 11.99 4.51
C VAL A 123 -12.59 13.43 4.58
N ASP A 124 -13.89 13.58 4.81
CA ASP A 124 -14.58 14.85 4.62
C ASP A 124 -14.67 15.65 5.93
N ALA A 125 -14.39 15.02 7.07
CA ALA A 125 -14.42 15.66 8.38
C ALA A 125 -13.27 15.21 9.30
N ALA A 126 -12.94 16.05 10.28
CA ALA A 126 -12.11 15.61 11.39
C ALA A 126 -12.81 14.51 12.19
N ALA A 127 -12.04 13.54 12.68
CA ALA A 127 -12.54 12.47 13.52
C ALA A 127 -12.39 12.84 15.02
N PRO A 128 -13.28 12.36 15.89
CA PRO A 128 -13.11 12.54 17.33
C PRO A 128 -11.84 11.84 17.83
N ILE A 129 -11.20 12.42 18.85
CA ILE A 129 -10.12 11.77 19.60
C ILE A 129 -10.63 10.53 20.36
N GLY A 130 -9.71 9.68 20.80
CA GLY A 130 -10.01 8.50 21.62
C GLY A 130 -10.44 7.25 20.85
N SER A 131 -10.39 7.29 19.51
CA SER A 131 -10.49 6.09 18.67
C SER A 131 -9.11 5.58 18.28
N VAL A 132 -9.03 4.29 17.95
CA VAL A 132 -7.83 3.60 17.45
C VAL A 132 -8.17 2.88 16.13
N VAL A 133 -7.34 1.95 15.66
CA VAL A 133 -7.70 1.04 14.55
C VAL A 133 -8.52 -0.13 15.12
N GLU A 134 -9.83 0.06 15.22
CA GLU A 134 -10.79 -0.90 15.75
C GLU A 134 -11.26 -1.88 14.67
N CYS A 135 -12.03 -2.89 15.07
CA CYS A 135 -12.52 -3.95 14.19
C CYS A 135 -13.15 -3.41 12.90
N MET A 136 -13.99 -2.36 13.02
CA MET A 136 -14.76 -1.80 11.90
C MET A 136 -13.89 -1.05 10.88
N ALA A 137 -12.66 -0.66 11.21
CA ALA A 137 -11.72 -0.09 10.24
C ALA A 137 -11.37 -1.11 9.13
N CYS A 138 -11.46 -2.41 9.44
CA CYS A 138 -11.17 -3.51 8.49
C CYS A 138 -12.36 -4.43 8.21
N HIS A 139 -13.35 -4.49 9.12
CA HIS A 139 -14.51 -5.37 9.03
C HIS A 139 -15.81 -4.57 8.88
N ASN A 140 -16.08 -4.13 7.66
CA ASN A 140 -17.33 -3.49 7.28
C ASN A 140 -17.70 -3.86 5.83
N ASP A 141 -18.86 -3.41 5.36
CA ASP A 141 -19.40 -3.78 4.05
C ASP A 141 -18.54 -3.26 2.88
N ALA A 142 -18.02 -2.04 2.99
CA ALA A 142 -17.12 -1.47 1.99
C ALA A 142 -15.76 -2.19 1.99
N ALA A 143 -15.20 -2.41 3.18
CA ALA A 143 -13.92 -3.08 3.40
C ALA A 143 -13.86 -4.50 2.82
N ARG A 144 -14.99 -5.22 2.75
CA ARG A 144 -15.07 -6.57 2.16
C ARG A 144 -14.73 -6.60 0.67
N GLY A 145 -15.06 -5.54 -0.06
CA GLY A 145 -14.78 -5.39 -1.50
C GLY A 145 -13.59 -4.49 -1.81
N TRP A 146 -12.91 -3.95 -0.78
CA TRP A 146 -11.80 -3.03 -0.95
C TRP A 146 -10.57 -3.79 -1.48
N ASP A 147 -10.23 -3.54 -2.74
CA ASP A 147 -9.27 -4.36 -3.51
C ASP A 147 -8.23 -3.51 -4.28
N SER A 148 -8.18 -2.21 -3.98
CA SER A 148 -7.26 -1.27 -4.62
C SER A 148 -6.84 -0.15 -3.71
N VAL A 149 -5.67 0.44 -3.99
CA VAL A 149 -5.12 1.60 -3.29
C VAL A 149 -4.62 2.63 -4.29
N VAL A 150 -4.90 3.91 -4.05
CA VAL A 150 -4.31 5.02 -4.80
C VAL A 150 -3.05 5.49 -4.08
N MET A 151 -1.89 5.19 -4.65
CA MET A 151 -0.60 5.61 -4.09
C MET A 151 -0.44 7.13 -4.16
N PRO A 152 0.42 7.76 -3.33
CA PRO A 152 0.68 9.20 -3.40
C PRO A 152 1.26 9.69 -4.73
N SER A 153 1.68 8.78 -5.61
CA SER A 153 2.09 9.07 -7.00
C SER A 153 0.93 9.18 -7.99
N GLY A 154 -0.30 8.86 -7.56
CA GLY A 154 -1.48 8.70 -8.40
C GLY A 154 -1.60 7.33 -9.07
N VAL A 155 -0.61 6.44 -8.88
CA VAL A 155 -0.69 5.05 -9.38
C VAL A 155 -1.76 4.29 -8.59
N VAL A 156 -2.63 3.60 -9.31
CA VAL A 156 -3.62 2.69 -8.73
C VAL A 156 -3.05 1.28 -8.71
N LEU A 157 -2.90 0.72 -7.51
CA LEU A 157 -2.60 -0.70 -7.30
C LEU A 157 -3.94 -1.43 -7.13
N ALA A 158 -4.20 -2.48 -7.90
CA ALA A 158 -5.48 -3.19 -7.92
C ALA A 158 -5.29 -4.70 -7.87
N ASN A 159 -6.36 -5.44 -7.54
CA ASN A 159 -6.34 -6.89 -7.31
C ASN A 159 -5.42 -7.28 -6.13
N LEU A 160 -5.44 -6.47 -5.07
CA LEU A 160 -4.61 -6.63 -3.87
C LEU A 160 -5.18 -7.65 -2.86
N GLY A 161 -6.43 -8.04 -3.05
CA GLY A 161 -7.25 -8.76 -2.11
C GLY A 161 -7.35 -8.04 -0.76
N PRO A 162 -7.44 -8.81 0.34
CA PRO A 162 -7.52 -8.30 1.71
C PRO A 162 -6.46 -7.27 2.13
N GLU A 163 -5.30 -7.25 1.46
CA GLU A 163 -4.16 -6.40 1.82
C GLU A 163 -4.36 -4.92 1.49
N ALA A 164 -5.31 -4.60 0.61
CA ALA A 164 -5.60 -3.22 0.23
C ALA A 164 -5.85 -2.35 1.48
N ARG A 165 -6.58 -2.89 2.46
CA ARG A 165 -6.93 -2.17 3.70
C ARG A 165 -5.71 -1.82 4.54
N CYS A 166 -4.71 -2.70 4.60
CA CYS A 166 -3.45 -2.43 5.30
C CYS A 166 -2.67 -1.34 4.56
N MET A 167 -2.65 -1.42 3.24
CA MET A 167 -1.92 -0.51 2.38
C MET A 167 -2.51 0.90 2.38
N GLU A 168 -3.80 1.09 2.67
CA GLU A 168 -4.37 2.44 2.80
C GLU A 168 -3.67 3.31 3.83
N CYS A 169 -3.25 2.71 4.95
CA CYS A 169 -2.50 3.40 5.99
C CYS A 169 -1.00 3.35 5.75
N HIS A 170 -0.49 2.17 5.38
CA HIS A 170 0.94 1.91 5.24
C HIS A 170 1.53 2.24 3.86
N GLN A 171 0.84 3.03 3.04
CA GLN A 171 1.32 3.49 1.72
C GLN A 171 2.31 4.65 1.77
N GLY A 172 2.41 5.36 2.90
CA GLY A 172 3.07 6.65 2.97
C GLY A 172 2.25 7.79 2.36
N ARG A 173 2.77 9.01 2.41
CA ARG A 173 2.07 10.26 2.04
C ARG A 173 2.81 11.12 1.02
N ALA A 174 3.98 10.70 0.59
CA ALA A 174 4.76 11.38 -0.45
C ALA A 174 5.22 10.39 -1.52
N SER A 175 5.65 10.93 -2.65
CA SER A 175 6.16 10.16 -3.78
C SER A 175 7.14 11.00 -4.60
N THR A 176 7.64 10.44 -5.71
CA THR A 176 8.31 11.21 -6.76
C THR A 176 7.55 12.50 -7.12
N VAL A 177 6.21 12.44 -7.20
CA VAL A 177 5.37 13.59 -7.58
C VAL A 177 5.46 14.72 -6.56
N SER A 178 5.60 14.42 -5.27
CA SER A 178 5.77 15.42 -4.22
C SER A 178 7.04 16.25 -4.43
N VAL A 179 8.14 15.59 -4.79
CA VAL A 179 9.43 16.26 -5.07
C VAL A 179 9.34 17.10 -6.33
N VAL A 180 8.79 16.56 -7.41
CA VAL A 180 8.61 17.29 -8.68
C VAL A 180 7.77 18.55 -8.46
N ASN A 181 6.63 18.44 -7.77
CA ASN A 181 5.78 19.59 -7.50
C ASN A 181 6.48 20.66 -6.64
N ALA A 182 7.32 20.26 -5.68
CA ALA A 182 8.08 21.19 -4.86
C ALA A 182 9.13 21.95 -5.68
N LEU A 183 9.88 21.24 -6.54
CA LEU A 183 10.86 21.83 -7.46
C LEU A 183 10.21 22.79 -8.48
N GLU A 184 9.08 22.38 -9.06
CA GLU A 184 8.29 23.24 -9.95
C GLU A 184 7.75 24.49 -9.23
N GLY A 185 7.35 24.35 -7.97
CA GLY A 185 6.83 25.45 -7.15
C GLY A 185 7.82 26.59 -6.92
N VAL A 186 9.12 26.27 -6.85
CA VAL A 186 10.20 27.27 -6.75
C VAL A 186 10.78 27.66 -8.12
N GLY A 187 10.28 27.07 -9.20
CA GLY A 187 10.75 27.33 -10.56
C GLY A 187 12.14 26.78 -10.86
N ALA A 188 12.57 25.72 -10.15
CA ALA A 188 13.88 25.12 -10.37
C ALA A 188 14.00 24.53 -11.79
N THR A 189 15.16 24.72 -12.41
CA THR A 189 15.51 24.20 -13.73
C THR A 189 16.80 23.40 -13.69
N GLU A 190 17.16 22.74 -14.80
CA GLU A 190 18.47 22.08 -14.93
C GLU A 190 19.65 23.05 -14.80
N GLU A 191 19.45 24.36 -15.02
CA GLU A 191 20.50 25.37 -14.82
C GLU A 191 20.74 25.68 -13.32
N ASP A 192 19.87 25.18 -12.44
CA ASP A 192 19.88 25.41 -10.99
C ASP A 192 20.39 24.19 -10.19
N MET A 193 21.06 23.23 -10.83
CA MET A 193 21.77 22.15 -10.14
C MET A 193 22.78 22.80 -9.18
N ASP A 194 22.60 22.60 -7.87
CA ASP A 194 23.34 23.23 -6.75
C ASP A 194 22.82 24.58 -6.22
N THR A 195 21.71 25.10 -6.76
CA THR A 195 21.04 26.28 -6.17
C THR A 195 20.27 25.87 -4.91
N VAL A 196 20.55 26.54 -3.79
CA VAL A 196 19.75 26.41 -2.56
C VAL A 196 18.53 27.30 -2.66
N PHE A 197 17.33 26.71 -2.53
CA PHE A 197 16.06 27.42 -2.47
C PHE A 197 15.57 27.49 -1.02
N GLU A 198 15.35 28.70 -0.48
CA GLU A 198 14.90 28.89 0.91
C GLU A 198 13.50 28.29 1.18
N ASP A 199 12.66 28.20 0.15
CA ASP A 199 11.29 27.68 0.24
C ASP A 199 11.21 26.15 0.12
N LEU A 200 12.32 25.45 -0.18
CA LEU A 200 12.36 23.99 -0.18
C LEU A 200 12.61 23.46 1.24
N GLY A 201 11.90 22.40 1.59
CA GLY A 201 12.01 21.73 2.88
C GLY A 201 11.96 20.21 2.76
N PHE A 202 12.18 19.52 3.89
CA PHE A 202 12.09 18.06 3.94
C PHE A 202 10.68 17.59 3.58
N ILE A 203 10.59 16.73 2.57
CA ILE A 203 9.34 16.08 2.17
C ILE A 203 9.24 14.76 2.93
N ASN A 204 8.42 14.77 3.99
CA ASN A 204 8.21 13.58 4.81
C ASN A 204 7.26 12.60 4.10
N ILE A 205 7.74 11.39 3.79
CA ILE A 205 6.92 10.30 3.23
C ILE A 205 5.96 9.69 4.25
N HIS A 206 6.05 10.10 5.51
CA HIS A 206 5.32 9.56 6.65
C HIS A 206 5.77 8.14 7.01
N TYR A 207 5.77 7.84 8.32
CA TYR A 207 6.47 6.69 8.90
C TYR A 207 5.99 5.34 8.33
N TYR A 208 6.92 4.38 8.25
CA TYR A 208 6.64 2.98 7.89
C TYR A 208 5.79 2.80 6.62
N ALA A 209 6.22 3.43 5.52
CA ALA A 209 5.60 3.35 4.20
C ALA A 209 5.86 1.98 3.53
N ALA A 210 5.41 0.90 4.16
CA ALA A 210 5.64 -0.48 3.76
C ALA A 210 5.12 -0.78 2.35
N ALA A 211 3.96 -0.23 1.96
CA ALA A 211 3.42 -0.44 0.62
C ALA A 211 4.27 0.24 -0.45
N ALA A 212 4.70 1.49 -0.20
CA ALA A 212 5.61 2.21 -1.09
C ALA A 212 6.96 1.49 -1.23
N THR A 213 7.48 0.93 -0.15
CA THR A 213 8.73 0.17 -0.13
C THR A 213 8.58 -1.13 -0.92
N LYS A 214 7.54 -1.90 -0.64
CA LYS A 214 7.26 -3.19 -1.29
C LYS A 214 6.95 -3.07 -2.77
N TYR A 215 6.24 -2.02 -3.18
CA TYR A 215 5.92 -1.77 -4.60
C TYR A 215 6.94 -0.87 -5.30
N GLY A 216 8.00 -0.44 -4.61
CA GLY A 216 9.18 0.27 -5.13
C GLY A 216 8.93 1.12 -6.37
N GLY A 217 9.54 0.69 -7.48
CA GLY A 217 9.45 1.27 -8.82
C GLY A 217 8.02 1.57 -9.29
N ILE A 218 7.09 0.69 -8.98
CA ILE A 218 5.68 0.75 -9.39
C ILE A 218 4.94 1.85 -8.61
N ALA A 219 5.09 1.86 -7.28
CA ALA A 219 4.43 2.84 -6.42
C ALA A 219 5.05 4.24 -6.52
N LYS A 220 6.33 4.33 -6.91
CA LYS A 220 7.11 5.59 -6.98
C LYS A 220 7.18 6.32 -5.64
N GLY A 221 7.29 5.57 -4.55
CA GLY A 221 7.42 6.11 -3.20
C GLY A 221 8.71 6.92 -3.01
N GLY A 222 9.84 6.36 -3.45
CA GLY A 222 11.08 7.12 -3.60
C GLY A 222 11.06 8.02 -4.84
N PHE A 223 11.96 9.00 -4.89
CA PHE A 223 12.18 9.78 -6.10
C PHE A 223 12.83 8.90 -7.18
N GLN A 224 12.39 9.07 -8.42
CA GLN A 224 12.91 8.34 -9.58
C GLN A 224 13.31 9.32 -10.67
N TYR A 225 14.56 9.22 -11.13
CA TYR A 225 15.08 10.01 -12.23
C TYR A 225 14.47 9.54 -13.57
N PRO A 226 14.11 10.48 -14.46
CA PRO A 226 13.60 10.14 -15.78
C PRO A 226 14.58 9.31 -16.60
N GLY A 227 14.11 8.22 -17.20
CA GLY A 227 14.91 7.36 -18.08
C GLY A 227 15.67 6.23 -17.38
N GLU A 228 15.73 6.25 -16.04
CA GLU A 228 16.37 5.22 -15.24
C GLU A 228 15.44 4.04 -14.92
N SER A 229 16.05 2.91 -14.56
CA SER A 229 15.34 1.70 -14.16
C SER A 229 15.49 1.46 -12.66
N TYR A 230 14.39 1.15 -12.00
CA TYR A 230 14.32 0.93 -10.55
C TYR A 230 13.78 -0.45 -10.25
N GLU A 231 14.23 -1.03 -9.12
CA GLU A 231 13.62 -2.26 -8.61
C GLU A 231 12.13 -2.02 -8.39
N ALA A 232 11.31 -2.91 -8.94
CA ALA A 232 9.89 -2.67 -9.09
C ALA A 232 9.15 -3.12 -7.83
N PHE A 233 8.73 -4.37 -7.77
CA PHE A 233 8.07 -4.95 -6.62
C PHE A 233 9.03 -5.90 -5.93
N PHE A 234 9.11 -5.82 -4.60
CA PHE A 234 9.82 -6.78 -3.78
C PHE A 234 9.15 -8.16 -3.91
N MET A 235 9.65 -8.94 -4.85
CA MET A 235 9.19 -10.30 -5.10
C MET A 235 9.79 -11.23 -4.05
N HIS A 236 8.92 -11.86 -3.28
CA HIS A 236 9.29 -12.93 -2.37
C HIS A 236 8.74 -14.27 -2.90
N VAL A 237 9.17 -15.40 -2.33
CA VAL A 237 8.76 -16.73 -2.83
C VAL A 237 7.23 -16.92 -2.79
N PRO A 238 6.65 -17.71 -3.71
CA PRO A 238 5.20 -17.95 -3.74
C PRO A 238 4.66 -18.44 -2.39
N GLY A 239 3.53 -17.87 -1.95
CA GLY A 239 2.92 -18.16 -0.64
C GLY A 239 3.43 -17.31 0.53
N VAL A 240 4.37 -16.40 0.26
CA VAL A 240 4.85 -15.40 1.21
C VAL A 240 5.01 -14.07 0.47
N SER A 241 3.90 -13.42 0.13
CA SER A 241 3.90 -12.25 -0.75
C SER A 241 2.84 -11.19 -0.41
N ALA A 242 1.80 -11.56 0.32
CA ALA A 242 0.79 -10.65 0.89
C ALA A 242 1.28 -10.14 2.26
N CYS A 243 0.73 -9.03 2.78
CA CYS A 243 1.16 -8.55 4.10
C CYS A 243 0.74 -9.53 5.20
N THR A 244 -0.44 -10.13 5.10
CA THR A 244 -0.92 -11.17 6.03
C THR A 244 -0.23 -12.53 5.87
N ASP A 245 0.59 -12.72 4.84
CA ASP A 245 1.45 -13.90 4.76
C ASP A 245 2.60 -13.83 5.78
N CYS A 246 2.96 -12.63 6.25
CA CYS A 246 4.03 -12.43 7.23
C CYS A 246 3.51 -11.86 8.55
N HIS A 247 2.56 -10.93 8.48
CA HIS A 247 1.98 -10.24 9.64
C HIS A 247 0.65 -10.83 10.05
N SER A 248 0.43 -10.96 11.34
CA SER A 248 -0.89 -11.24 11.90
C SER A 248 -1.78 -10.00 11.79
N ALA A 249 -2.99 -10.13 11.24
CA ALA A 249 -3.94 -9.02 11.18
C ALA A 249 -4.41 -8.52 12.57
N HIS A 250 -4.35 -9.38 13.59
CA HIS A 250 -4.85 -9.06 14.94
C HIS A 250 -3.76 -8.83 15.97
N THR A 251 -2.56 -9.40 15.84
CA THR A 251 -1.43 -9.06 16.74
C THR A 251 -0.47 -8.06 16.10
N THR A 252 -0.48 -7.90 14.78
CA THR A 252 0.49 -7.15 13.95
C THR A 252 1.92 -7.67 13.96
N GLU A 253 2.19 -8.66 14.81
CA GLU A 253 3.48 -9.34 14.92
C GLU A 253 3.76 -10.20 13.69
N LEU A 254 5.05 -10.47 13.49
CA LEU A 254 5.57 -11.32 12.42
C LEU A 254 5.59 -12.79 12.85
N ASP A 255 5.32 -13.67 11.90
CA ASP A 255 5.51 -15.11 12.05
C ASP A 255 7.00 -15.48 11.86
N MET A 256 7.77 -15.40 12.95
CA MET A 256 9.21 -15.67 12.93
C MET A 256 9.54 -17.13 12.60
N GLU A 257 8.68 -18.09 12.96
CA GLU A 257 8.87 -19.50 12.62
C GLU A 257 8.77 -19.73 11.11
N LYS A 258 7.86 -19.01 10.45
CA LYS A 258 7.74 -19.03 8.99
C LYS A 258 8.99 -18.48 8.31
N CYS A 259 9.57 -17.39 8.83
CA CYS A 259 10.82 -16.82 8.31
C CYS A 259 12.00 -17.81 8.47
N ALA A 260 12.16 -18.37 9.67
CA ALA A 260 13.24 -19.30 10.03
C ALA A 260 13.23 -20.61 9.20
N THR A 261 12.12 -20.92 8.54
CA THR A 261 12.02 -22.08 7.64
C THR A 261 12.96 -21.97 6.44
N CYS A 262 13.23 -20.75 5.95
CA CYS A 262 14.08 -20.49 4.78
C CYS A 262 15.31 -19.62 5.09
N HIS A 263 15.24 -18.77 6.10
CA HIS A 263 16.31 -17.86 6.49
C HIS A 263 17.02 -18.38 7.75
N GLU A 264 18.15 -19.06 7.56
CA GLU A 264 18.95 -19.62 8.65
C GLU A 264 19.50 -18.50 9.55
N GLY A 265 19.41 -18.69 10.88
CA GLY A 265 19.88 -17.72 11.86
C GLY A 265 18.83 -16.72 12.33
N VAL A 266 17.67 -16.67 11.68
CA VAL A 266 16.55 -15.81 12.10
C VAL A 266 15.83 -16.41 13.31
N ALA A 267 15.75 -15.66 14.40
CA ALA A 267 15.06 -16.02 15.64
C ALA A 267 14.20 -14.87 16.19
N GLU A 268 14.61 -13.62 15.98
CA GLU A 268 13.91 -12.41 16.44
C GLU A 268 13.75 -11.38 15.31
N VAL A 269 12.92 -10.36 15.54
CA VAL A 269 12.55 -9.38 14.50
C VAL A 269 13.78 -8.61 14.01
N GLU A 270 14.73 -8.38 14.90
CA GLU A 270 16.01 -7.73 14.64
C GLU A 270 16.83 -8.48 13.60
N ASP A 271 16.79 -9.83 13.60
CA ASP A 271 17.53 -10.65 12.63
C ASP A 271 17.01 -10.50 11.19
N LEU A 272 15.76 -10.03 11.02
CA LEU A 272 15.20 -9.82 9.68
C LEU A 272 15.95 -8.75 8.91
N HIS A 273 16.57 -7.80 9.62
CA HIS A 273 17.45 -6.81 9.02
C HIS A 273 18.62 -7.47 8.29
N ASP A 274 19.11 -8.61 8.78
CA ASP A 274 20.30 -9.28 8.26
C ASP A 274 19.96 -10.29 7.15
N ILE A 275 18.67 -10.45 6.82
CA ILE A 275 18.25 -11.21 5.64
C ILE A 275 18.70 -10.46 4.39
N ARG A 276 19.65 -11.07 3.68
CA ARG A 276 20.19 -10.59 2.40
C ARG A 276 19.84 -11.57 1.28
N MET A 277 19.46 -11.02 0.12
CA MET A 277 19.07 -11.80 -1.07
C MET A 277 19.78 -11.27 -2.32
N ALA A 278 19.53 -11.86 -3.49
CA ALA A 278 20.15 -11.45 -4.75
C ALA A 278 19.96 -9.96 -5.14
N GLY A 279 19.04 -9.22 -4.49
CA GLY A 279 18.93 -7.76 -4.63
C GLY A 279 19.95 -6.96 -3.81
N SER A 280 20.61 -7.58 -2.83
CA SER A 280 21.62 -6.99 -1.94
C SER A 280 23.05 -7.19 -2.44
N LEU A 281 23.23 -7.61 -3.70
CA LEU A 281 24.50 -8.01 -4.29
C LEU A 281 25.37 -6.80 -4.73
N ARG A 282 25.44 -5.73 -3.95
CA ARG A 282 26.39 -4.62 -4.22
C ARG A 282 27.10 -4.17 -2.96
N ASP A 283 26.43 -4.19 -1.83
CA ASP A 283 27.04 -4.17 -0.50
C ASP A 283 26.77 -5.56 0.12
N TYR A 284 27.62 -6.54 -0.26
CA TYR A 284 27.43 -7.95 0.07
C TYR A 284 27.84 -8.26 1.50
N ASP A 285 28.74 -7.49 2.10
CA ASP A 285 29.18 -7.69 3.48
C ASP A 285 28.46 -6.78 4.49
N GLY A 286 27.63 -5.85 4.02
CA GLY A 286 26.74 -5.04 4.84
C GLY A 286 27.47 -4.00 5.66
N ASP A 287 28.70 -3.64 5.27
CA ASP A 287 29.53 -2.67 5.98
C ASP A 287 29.25 -1.22 5.57
N GLY A 288 28.42 -1.04 4.53
CA GLY A 288 27.94 0.24 4.04
C GLY A 288 28.76 0.83 2.91
N ASP A 289 29.73 0.10 2.37
CA ASP A 289 30.50 0.46 1.16
C ASP A 289 30.14 -0.50 0.00
N ASP A 290 30.20 -0.02 -1.25
CA ASP A 290 29.91 -0.83 -2.44
C ASP A 290 31.08 -1.80 -2.73
N ASP A 291 30.78 -3.09 -2.77
CA ASP A 291 31.70 -4.15 -3.15
C ASP A 291 31.87 -4.25 -4.67
N LEU A 292 33.06 -4.67 -5.06
CA LEU A 292 33.38 -4.86 -6.46
C LEU A 292 33.00 -6.26 -6.93
N LEU A 293 32.25 -6.34 -8.04
CA LEU A 293 31.92 -7.60 -8.70
C LEU A 293 32.71 -7.75 -10.01
N CYS A 294 33.39 -8.88 -10.17
CA CYS A 294 33.96 -9.31 -11.44
C CYS A 294 33.19 -10.52 -11.98
N HIS A 295 32.75 -10.44 -13.23
CA HIS A 295 32.05 -11.51 -13.92
C HIS A 295 32.78 -11.91 -15.20
N ASP A 296 33.20 -13.18 -15.31
CA ASP A 296 33.73 -13.74 -16.56
C ASP A 296 32.58 -14.20 -17.45
N VAL A 297 32.30 -13.46 -18.52
CA VAL A 297 31.20 -13.79 -19.43
C VAL A 297 31.48 -15.00 -20.34
N GLY A 298 32.72 -15.53 -20.31
CA GLY A 298 33.15 -16.67 -21.12
C GLY A 298 32.77 -18.01 -20.49
N ASP A 299 32.75 -18.09 -19.17
CA ASP A 299 32.40 -19.30 -18.42
C ASP A 299 31.36 -19.10 -17.30
N GLY A 300 30.97 -17.84 -17.01
CA GLY A 300 29.97 -17.48 -16.00
C GLY A 300 30.51 -17.39 -14.58
N THR A 301 31.84 -17.44 -14.39
CA THR A 301 32.45 -17.34 -13.06
C THR A 301 32.30 -15.92 -12.49
N VAL A 302 31.99 -15.80 -11.20
CA VAL A 302 31.83 -14.52 -10.49
C VAL A 302 32.79 -14.47 -9.29
N TRP A 303 33.44 -13.33 -9.09
CA TRP A 303 34.27 -13.02 -7.93
C TRP A 303 33.79 -11.69 -7.31
N VAL A 304 33.76 -11.64 -5.98
CA VAL A 304 33.41 -10.44 -5.19
C VAL A 304 34.62 -10.02 -4.38
N ALA A 305 34.92 -8.73 -4.36
CA ALA A 305 35.93 -8.14 -3.50
C ALA A 305 35.28 -7.13 -2.55
N GLY A 306 35.34 -7.46 -1.26
CA GLY A 306 34.88 -6.61 -0.16
C GLY A 306 35.56 -5.24 -0.17
N SER A 307 34.81 -4.16 0.06
CA SER A 307 35.32 -2.85 0.48
C SER A 307 36.20 -2.99 1.73
N GLY A 308 37.50 -2.73 1.63
CA GLY A 308 38.40 -2.87 2.79
C GLY A 308 39.89 -2.68 2.48
N PRO A 309 40.74 -2.38 3.50
CA PRO A 309 42.15 -2.07 3.27
C PRO A 309 42.89 -3.30 2.72
N PRO A 310 43.55 -3.19 1.55
CA PRO A 310 44.24 -4.33 0.96
C PRO A 310 45.38 -4.80 1.89
N PRO A 311 45.71 -6.11 1.91
CA PRO A 311 46.96 -6.55 2.50
C PRO A 311 48.09 -5.78 1.79
N ARG A 312 48.97 -5.16 2.58
CA ARG A 312 50.00 -4.22 2.08
C ARG A 312 50.74 -4.82 0.88
N GLY A 313 50.54 -4.24 -0.31
CA GLY A 313 51.40 -4.46 -1.48
C GLY A 313 50.82 -5.26 -2.65
N GLY A 314 49.54 -5.12 -3.00
CA GLY A 314 48.99 -5.65 -4.25
C GLY A 314 48.28 -4.59 -5.07
N SER A 315 48.63 -4.43 -6.36
CA SER A 315 47.73 -3.83 -7.35
C SER A 315 46.56 -4.79 -7.57
N ALA A 316 45.32 -4.29 -7.53
CA ALA A 316 44.10 -5.07 -7.77
C ALA A 316 44.11 -5.63 -9.19
N GLY A 317 44.70 -6.81 -9.33
CA GLY A 317 44.98 -7.45 -10.59
C GLY A 317 44.09 -8.64 -10.88
N TRP A 318 42.81 -8.53 -10.53
CA TRP A 318 41.92 -9.69 -10.39
C TRP A 318 40.74 -9.72 -11.36
N CYS A 319 40.49 -8.63 -12.10
CA CYS A 319 39.41 -8.54 -13.10
C CYS A 319 39.87 -7.86 -14.40
N TYR A 320 40.77 -8.50 -15.15
CA TYR A 320 41.29 -7.95 -16.41
C TYR A 320 41.57 -8.97 -17.51
N GLU A 321 41.28 -10.26 -17.27
CA GLU A 321 41.64 -11.32 -18.21
C GLU A 321 40.47 -11.71 -19.12
N GLY A 322 40.74 -11.81 -20.43
CA GLY A 322 39.81 -12.40 -21.40
C GLY A 322 38.41 -11.78 -21.42
N THR A 323 37.44 -12.54 -20.94
CA THR A 323 36.00 -12.25 -20.93
C THR A 323 35.51 -11.64 -19.61
N GLN A 324 36.41 -11.33 -18.69
CA GLN A 324 36.08 -10.67 -17.42
C GLN A 324 35.52 -9.25 -17.62
N ARG A 325 34.54 -8.90 -16.79
CA ARG A 325 33.88 -7.60 -16.71
C ARG A 325 33.82 -7.16 -15.25
N LEU A 326 34.44 -6.02 -14.96
CA LEU A 326 34.33 -5.36 -13.66
C LEU A 326 33.05 -4.54 -13.66
N HIS A 327 32.26 -4.71 -12.61
CA HIS A 327 31.06 -3.95 -12.33
C HIS A 327 31.29 -3.19 -11.03
N THR A 328 31.24 -1.86 -11.13
CA THR A 328 31.23 -0.94 -9.99
C THR A 328 29.89 -0.22 -9.96
N GLY A 329 29.46 0.24 -8.79
CA GLY A 329 28.33 1.14 -8.63
C GLY A 329 28.76 2.32 -7.77
N ASP A 330 28.90 3.51 -8.36
CA ASP A 330 28.77 4.76 -7.60
C ASP A 330 27.67 5.54 -8.35
N PHE A 331 26.43 5.29 -7.93
CA PHE A 331 25.26 5.90 -8.55
C PHE A 331 24.78 7.15 -7.82
N ASP A 332 25.30 7.43 -6.62
CA ASP A 332 24.99 8.64 -5.84
C ASP A 332 26.11 9.71 -5.89
N GLY A 333 27.24 9.39 -6.53
CA GLY A 333 28.28 10.32 -6.92
C GLY A 333 29.10 10.87 -5.75
N ASP A 334 29.16 10.13 -4.65
CA ASP A 334 29.80 10.58 -3.42
C ASP A 334 31.31 10.26 -3.36
N GLY A 335 31.81 9.50 -4.35
CA GLY A 335 33.21 9.18 -4.53
C GLY A 335 33.79 8.26 -3.44
N ARG A 336 32.95 7.39 -2.86
CA ARG A 336 33.36 6.34 -1.92
C ARG A 336 33.56 4.97 -2.57
N ASP A 337 33.79 4.93 -3.88
CA ASP A 337 34.23 3.76 -4.65
C ASP A 337 35.72 3.39 -4.48
#